data_AF-A0A7C6SRG6-F1
#
_entry.id   AF-A0A7C6SRG6-F1
#
_cell.length_a   1.000
_cell.length_b   1.000
_cell.length_c   1.000
_cell.angle_alpha   90.00
_cell.angle_beta   90.00
_cell.angle_gamma   90.00
#
_symmetry.space_group_name_H-M   'P 1'
#
loop_
_entity.id
_entity.type
_entity.pdbx_description
1 polymer ?
#
loop_
_entity_poly.entity_id
_entity_poly.type
_entity_poly.pdbx_seq_one_letter_code
_entity_poly.pdbx_strand_id
1 'polypeptide(L)'
;VDGEQKPGLYDPDLLARRNKYAALMYNNPPELLLHNPSGRGTLLVLRDSYASAMLPALATHFARVIAVDPRFYTGDLLTLCQEQQVERILCIYGINALLTDRNLPRLAAAW
;
A
#
# COMPACT_ATOMS: atom_id res chain seq x y z
N VAL A 1 -7.67 -4.40 -4.77
CA VAL A 1 -6.37 -4.60 -5.43
C VAL A 1 -6.59 -4.31 -6.89
N ASP A 2 -5.93 -3.30 -7.44
CA ASP A 2 -6.05 -2.95 -8.88
C ASP A 2 -7.52 -2.84 -9.36
N GLY A 3 -8.37 -2.17 -8.58
CA GLY A 3 -9.81 -2.02 -8.87
C GLY A 3 -10.69 -3.23 -8.54
N GLU A 4 -10.11 -4.40 -8.26
CA GLU A 4 -10.86 -5.61 -7.90
C GLU A 4 -11.03 -5.75 -6.38
N GLN A 5 -12.26 -6.06 -5.94
CA GLN A 5 -12.53 -6.47 -4.57
C GLN A 5 -12.02 -7.89 -4.33
N LYS A 6 -11.45 -8.11 -3.15
CA LYS A 6 -10.90 -9.39 -2.75
C LYS A 6 -11.61 -9.91 -1.48
N PRO A 7 -11.73 -11.24 -1.30
CA PRO A 7 -12.55 -11.83 -0.23
C PRO A 7 -11.97 -11.65 1.18
N GLY A 8 -10.73 -11.17 1.31
CA GLY A 8 -10.11 -10.93 2.60
C GLY A 8 -8.78 -10.19 2.46
N LEU A 9 -7.95 -10.29 3.50
CA LEU A 9 -6.62 -9.67 3.54
C LEU A 9 -5.51 -10.58 3.00
N TYR A 10 -5.81 -11.86 2.76
CA TYR A 10 -4.84 -12.87 2.36
C TYR A 10 -5.26 -13.54 1.07
N ASP A 11 -4.29 -13.82 0.21
CA ASP A 11 -4.48 -14.67 -0.96
C ASP A 11 -4.38 -16.16 -0.56
N PRO A 12 -5.50 -16.92 -0.61
CA PRO A 12 -5.50 -18.32 -0.20
C PRO A 12 -4.62 -19.21 -1.10
N ASP A 13 -4.49 -18.89 -2.38
CA ASP A 13 -3.68 -19.67 -3.31
C ASP A 13 -2.18 -19.53 -3.00
N LEU A 14 -1.77 -18.35 -2.52
CA LEU A 14 -0.39 -18.09 -2.09
C LEU A 14 -0.09 -18.69 -0.72
N LEU A 15 -1.08 -18.88 0.16
CA LEU A 15 -0.90 -19.56 1.45
C LEU A 15 -0.50 -21.03 1.29
N ALA A 16 -0.95 -21.69 0.22
CA ALA A 16 -0.61 -23.07 -0.10
C ALA A 16 0.81 -23.24 -0.67
N ARG A 17 1.48 -22.14 -1.04
CA ARG A 17 2.82 -22.16 -1.66
C ARG A 17 3.93 -22.03 -0.61
N ARG A 18 5.17 -22.32 -1.02
CA ARG A 18 6.36 -22.20 -0.17
C ARG A 18 6.54 -20.78 0.39
N ASN A 19 6.36 -19.76 -0.44
CA ASN A 19 6.46 -18.37 -0.01
C ASN A 19 5.12 -17.86 0.53
N LYS A 20 4.83 -18.17 1.79
CA LYS A 20 3.59 -17.75 2.47
C LYS A 20 3.50 -16.24 2.68
N TYR A 21 4.64 -15.53 2.73
CA TYR A 21 4.66 -14.08 2.89
C TYR A 21 3.92 -13.37 1.76
N ALA A 22 4.03 -13.90 0.54
CA ALA A 22 3.34 -13.35 -0.62
C ALA A 22 1.81 -13.37 -0.49
N ALA A 23 1.23 -14.18 0.40
CA ALA A 23 -0.20 -14.17 0.63
C ALA A 23 -0.70 -12.87 1.29
N LEU A 24 0.15 -12.19 2.07
CA LEU A 24 -0.22 -10.93 2.72
C LEU A 24 -0.58 -9.89 1.67
N MET A 25 -1.77 -9.29 1.81
CA MET A 25 -2.19 -8.16 0.99
C MET A 25 -2.15 -8.44 -0.53
N TYR A 26 -2.30 -9.72 -0.92
CA TYR A 26 -2.14 -10.16 -2.30
C TYR A 26 -0.77 -9.79 -2.89
N ASN A 27 0.29 -10.02 -2.11
CA ASN A 27 1.70 -9.79 -2.43
C ASN A 27 2.09 -8.29 -2.41
N ASN A 28 2.42 -7.73 -3.58
CA ASN A 28 2.87 -6.35 -3.72
C ASN A 28 2.20 -5.73 -4.96
N PRO A 29 0.86 -5.56 -4.96
CA PRO A 29 0.22 -4.85 -6.05
C PRO A 29 0.72 -3.40 -6.11
N PRO A 30 0.70 -2.75 -7.29
CA PRO A 30 1.05 -1.34 -7.44
C PRO A 30 0.27 -0.44 -6.47
N GLU A 31 -1.03 -0.73 -6.33
CA GLU A 31 -1.94 -0.04 -5.43
C GLU A 31 -2.90 -1.02 -4.73
N LEU A 32 -3.09 -0.81 -3.43
CA LEU A 32 -4.09 -1.50 -2.62
C LEU A 32 -4.91 -0.48 -1.83
N LEU A 33 -6.23 -0.55 -1.97
CA LEU A 33 -7.17 0.15 -1.11
C LEU A 33 -7.76 -0.79 -0.05
N LEU A 34 -7.65 -0.41 1.22
CA LEU A 34 -8.36 -1.02 2.34
C LEU A 34 -9.40 -0.03 2.86
N HIS A 35 -10.60 -0.53 3.13
CA HIS A 35 -11.72 0.26 3.65
C HIS A 35 -12.21 -0.34 4.96
N ASN A 36 -12.32 0.51 5.98
CA ASN A 36 -12.93 0.18 7.26
C ASN A 36 -13.94 1.28 7.64
N PRO A 37 -15.26 1.02 7.62
CA PRO A 37 -16.26 2.04 7.90
C PRO A 37 -16.24 2.56 9.34
N SER A 38 -15.58 1.87 10.27
CA SER A 38 -15.42 2.29 11.67
C SER A 38 -14.15 3.12 11.92
N GLY A 39 -13.26 3.21 10.92
CA GLY A 39 -12.03 3.98 11.01
C GLY A 39 -12.25 5.48 10.79
N ARG A 40 -11.16 6.26 10.85
CA ARG A 40 -11.21 7.71 10.61
C ARG A 40 -10.14 8.16 9.63
N GLY A 41 -10.54 9.04 8.71
CA GLY A 41 -9.67 9.69 7.74
C GLY A 41 -8.99 8.77 6.73
N THR A 42 -8.23 9.39 5.83
CA THR A 42 -7.51 8.71 4.75
C THR A 42 -6.00 8.74 4.97
N LEU A 43 -5.39 7.55 5.01
CA LEU A 43 -3.95 7.35 5.09
C LEU A 43 -3.41 6.84 3.74
N LEU A 44 -2.41 7.53 3.19
CA LEU A 44 -1.54 6.98 2.15
C LEU A 44 -0.32 6.31 2.80
N VAL A 45 -0.01 5.08 2.40
CA VAL A 45 1.18 4.34 2.80
C VAL A 45 2.09 4.16 1.60
N LEU A 46 3.25 4.81 1.61
CA LEU A 46 4.34 4.50 0.69
C LEU A 46 5.12 3.32 1.26
N ARG A 47 5.23 2.23 0.50
CA ARG A 47 5.71 0.96 1.04
C ARG A 47 6.73 0.25 0.18
N ASP A 48 7.52 -0.60 0.84
CA ASP A 48 8.11 -1.79 0.23
C ASP A 48 7.32 -3.05 0.61
N SER A 49 7.96 -4.23 0.54
CA SER A 49 7.33 -5.47 0.97
C SER A 49 7.05 -5.54 2.48
N TYR A 50 7.83 -4.91 3.36
CA TYR A 50 7.70 -5.01 4.83
C TYR A 50 6.36 -4.49 5.33
N ALA A 51 5.81 -3.46 4.68
CA ALA A 51 4.53 -2.86 5.09
C ALA A 51 3.36 -3.85 5.09
N SER A 52 3.42 -4.92 4.27
CA SER A 52 2.34 -5.91 4.14
C SER A 52 1.90 -6.51 5.47
N ALA A 53 2.83 -6.69 6.41
CA ALA A 53 2.54 -7.22 7.74
C ALA A 53 1.87 -6.18 8.68
N MET A 54 2.04 -4.88 8.41
CA MET A 54 1.53 -3.79 9.23
C MET A 54 0.19 -3.22 8.71
N LEU A 55 -0.08 -3.36 7.42
CA LEU A 55 -1.31 -2.85 6.80
C LEU A 55 -2.61 -3.31 7.47
N PRO A 56 -2.77 -4.58 7.94
CA PRO A 56 -3.94 -4.97 8.72
C PRO A 56 -4.18 -4.10 9.95
N ALA A 57 -3.13 -3.81 10.72
CA ALA A 57 -3.23 -2.99 11.92
C ALA A 57 -3.54 -1.53 11.58
N LEU A 58 -2.97 -0.98 10.51
CA LEU A 58 -3.33 0.37 10.07
C LEU A 58 -4.79 0.45 9.63
N ALA A 59 -5.29 -0.57 8.94
CA ALA A 59 -6.67 -0.63 8.48
C ALA A 59 -7.70 -0.70 9.62
N THR A 60 -7.32 -1.10 10.84
CA THR A 60 -8.25 -1.04 11.98
C THR A 60 -8.48 0.39 12.49
N HIS A 61 -7.59 1.34 12.17
CA HIS A 61 -7.66 2.72 12.68
C HIS A 61 -8.16 3.74 11.65
N PHE A 62 -7.83 3.54 10.37
CA PHE A 62 -8.16 4.49 9.30
C PHE A 62 -9.39 4.07 8.53
N ALA A 63 -10.19 5.04 8.08
CA ALA A 63 -11.36 4.75 7.26
C ALA A 63 -10.93 4.21 5.89
N ARG A 64 -9.86 4.80 5.35
CA ARG A 64 -9.22 4.40 4.10
C ARG A 64 -7.72 4.28 4.31
N VAL A 65 -7.14 3.15 3.92
CA VAL A 65 -5.68 2.99 3.78
C VAL A 65 -5.38 2.69 2.33
N ILE A 66 -4.62 3.58 1.70
CA ILE A 66 -4.19 3.48 0.30
C ILE A 66 -2.71 3.14 0.35
N ALA A 67 -2.34 1.91 0.01
CA ALA A 67 -0.96 1.48 0.01
C ALA A 67 -0.42 1.46 -1.42
N VAL A 68 0.64 2.23 -1.64
CA VAL A 68 1.30 2.40 -2.94
C VAL A 68 2.71 1.84 -2.86
N ASP A 69 3.04 0.94 -3.78
CA ASP A 69 4.39 0.42 -3.95
C ASP A 69 5.08 1.18 -5.11
N PRO A 70 6.05 2.08 -4.84
CA PRO A 70 6.67 2.90 -5.88
C PRO A 70 7.38 2.08 -6.96
N ARG A 71 7.75 0.83 -6.68
CA ARG A 71 8.42 -0.04 -7.65
C ARG A 71 7.52 -0.35 -8.85
N PHE A 72 6.21 -0.37 -8.63
CA PHE A 72 5.22 -0.79 -9.64
C PHE A 72 4.19 0.29 -9.95
N TYR A 73 3.95 1.24 -9.05
CA TYR A 73 3.02 2.34 -9.27
C TYR A 73 3.56 3.34 -10.30
N THR A 74 2.74 3.64 -11.30
CA THR A 74 3.08 4.55 -12.41
C THR A 74 2.15 5.76 -12.49
N GLY A 75 1.17 5.87 -11.60
CA GLY A 75 0.26 7.02 -11.56
C GLY A 75 0.91 8.26 -10.94
N ASP A 76 0.19 9.37 -10.97
CA ASP A 76 0.60 10.60 -10.29
C ASP A 76 0.17 10.57 -8.82
N LEU A 77 1.13 10.75 -7.91
CA LEU A 77 0.86 10.64 -6.48
C LEU A 77 0.11 11.87 -5.94
N LEU A 78 0.33 13.04 -6.54
CA LEU A 78 -0.37 14.27 -6.14
C LEU A 78 -1.85 14.19 -6.50
N THR A 79 -2.17 13.77 -7.72
CA THR A 79 -3.53 13.52 -8.20
C THR A 79 -4.21 12.49 -7.31
N LEU A 80 -3.55 11.36 -7.02
CA LEU A 80 -4.07 10.36 -6.09
C LEU A 80 -4.41 10.97 -4.72
N CYS A 81 -3.49 11.75 -4.14
CA CYS A 81 -3.71 12.41 -2.86
C CYS A 81 -4.91 13.36 -2.88
N GLN A 82 -5.09 14.13 -3.95
CA GLN A 82 -6.19 15.07 -4.12
C GLN A 82 -7.53 14.35 -4.29
N GLU A 83 -7.61 13.41 -5.23
CA GLU A 83 -8.83 12.65 -5.54
C GLU A 83 -9.30 11.81 -4.35
N GLN A 84 -8.36 11.22 -3.62
CA GLN A 84 -8.65 10.35 -2.49
C GLN A 84 -8.73 11.10 -1.15
N GLN A 85 -8.54 12.42 -1.17
CA GLN A 85 -8.57 13.28 0.02
C GLN A 85 -7.63 12.76 1.12
N VAL A 86 -6.39 12.46 0.74
CA VAL A 86 -5.37 11.96 1.67
C VAL A 86 -5.06 13.01 2.73
N GLU A 87 -5.17 12.62 3.99
CA GLU A 87 -4.92 13.51 5.14
C GLU A 87 -3.55 13.26 5.77
N ARG A 88 -3.05 12.03 5.67
CA ARG A 88 -1.79 11.60 6.26
C ARG A 88 -1.02 10.72 5.30
N ILE A 89 0.30 10.84 5.32
CA ILE A 89 1.23 10.01 4.56
C ILE A 89 2.15 9.30 5.56
N LEU A 90 2.35 8.00 5.38
CA LEU A 90 3.26 7.16 6.15
C LEU A 90 4.19 6.38 5.21
N CYS A 91 5.49 6.47 5.43
CA CYS A 91 6.47 5.68 4.69
C CYS A 91 6.91 4.48 5.54
N ILE A 92 6.73 3.26 5.02
CA ILE A 92 7.15 2.02 5.69
C ILE A 92 8.11 1.27 4.76
N TYR A 93 9.39 1.29 5.13
CA TYR A 93 10.46 0.66 4.37
C TYR A 93 11.43 -0.06 5.29
N GLY A 94 11.95 -1.20 4.84
CA GLY A 94 13.20 -1.71 5.35
C GLY A 94 14.34 -0.72 5.02
N ILE A 95 15.27 -0.50 5.95
CA ILE A 95 16.34 0.50 5.80
C ILE A 95 17.13 0.30 4.49
N ASN A 96 17.47 -0.95 4.14
CA ASN A 96 18.18 -1.23 2.89
C ASN A 96 17.36 -0.89 1.65
N ALA A 97 16.06 -1.16 1.65
CA ALA A 97 15.18 -0.82 0.55
C ALA A 97 15.08 0.70 0.41
N LEU A 98 14.87 1.42 1.51
CA LEU A 98 14.81 2.88 1.53
C LEU A 98 16.07 3.52 0.95
N LEU A 99 17.26 3.04 1.36
CA LEU A 99 18.54 3.60 0.92
C LEU A 99 18.87 3.30 -0.55
N THR A 100 18.24 2.28 -1.14
CA THR A 100 18.51 1.85 -2.52
C THR A 100 17.36 2.14 -3.48
N ASP A 101 16.24 2.65 -2.98
CA ASP A 101 15.06 2.94 -3.78
C ASP A 101 15.32 4.10 -4.76
N ARG A 102 15.08 3.85 -6.05
CA ARG A 102 15.20 4.84 -7.13
C ARG A 102 13.85 5.28 -7.68
N ASN A 103 12.77 4.75 -7.14
CA ASN A 103 11.40 4.99 -7.58
C ASN A 103 10.72 6.11 -6.79
N LEU A 104 11.03 6.27 -5.50
CA LEU A 104 10.49 7.35 -4.69
C LEU A 104 10.68 8.74 -5.34
N PRO A 105 11.85 9.09 -5.91
CA PRO A 105 12.01 10.37 -6.62
C PRO A 105 11.11 10.51 -7.86
N ARG A 106 10.73 9.41 -8.53
CA ARG A 106 9.82 9.46 -9.69
C ARG A 106 8.42 9.91 -9.28
N LEU A 107 8.01 9.63 -8.05
CA LEU A 107 6.71 10.04 -7.52
C LEU A 107 6.66 11.53 -7.16
N ALA A 108 7.81 12.19 -7.07
CA ALA A 108 7.93 13.62 -6.78
C ALA A 108 7.94 14.51 -8.04
N ALA A 109 7.75 13.93 -9.23
CA ALA A 109 7.94 14.61 -10.49
C ALA A 109 6.70 15.38 -10.96
N ALA A 110 6.44 16.54 -10.35
CA ALA A 110 5.81 17.71 -10.97
C ALA A 110 5.80 18.87 -9.96
N TRP A 111 6.82 19.73 -10.01
CA TRP A 111 6.78 21.09 -9.47
C TRP A 111 7.21 22.04 -10.58
#